data_AF-A0A6M2A290-F1
#
_entry.id   AF-A0A6M2A290-F1
#
_cell.length_a   1.000
_cell.length_b   1.000
_cell.length_c   1.000
_cell.angle_alpha   90.00
_cell.angle_beta   90.00
_cell.angle_gamma   90.00
#
_symmetry.space_group_name_H-M   'P 1'
#
loop_
_entity.id
_entity.type
_entity.pdbx_description
1 polymer ?
#
loop_
_entity_poly.entity_id
_entity_poly.type
_entity_poly.pdbx_seq_one_letter_code
_entity_poly.pdbx_strand_id
1 'polypeptide(L)'
;MSKANDKAMAFLQKSTQTVTFAEGFEERERSSKAAFRAEFISAPLSEEESSQIHLLLETSSQEGQFSSEKVDEDHHVLTEITTQIRAIEKQSVLLHGERIFKAQNVLKKYHDGTFSKWLNLAYGNRQTPYRMLQFYDLFSRLEKDEKELMSSMPKRAAYVLASRAGEIEKKVEIIKAHHDSPPNEIIKAVQEAFPLKESDRRKSFHRVSDADLLRLILPNIRKLKDRKSLEKVLSMVEKLLYQPVEKTADPNEIDMFNNQKNG
;
A
#
# COMPACT_ATOMS: atom_id res chain seq x y z
N MET A 1 -20.19 -45.77 16.26
CA MET A 1 -20.14 -44.66 15.27
C MET A 1 -20.21 -43.33 16.00
N SER A 2 -19.40 -42.36 15.59
CA SER A 2 -18.91 -41.24 16.43
C SER A 2 -19.90 -40.07 16.55
N LYS A 3 -20.06 -39.54 17.77
CA LYS A 3 -20.80 -38.30 18.12
C LYS A 3 -20.42 -37.06 17.29
N ALA A 4 -19.32 -37.12 16.53
CA ALA A 4 -18.92 -36.09 15.58
C ALA A 4 -19.80 -36.06 14.32
N ASN A 5 -20.28 -37.21 13.84
CA ASN A 5 -21.17 -37.27 12.67
C ASN A 5 -22.57 -36.73 12.99
N ASP A 6 -23.07 -36.96 14.20
CA ASP A 6 -24.39 -36.47 14.63
C ASP A 6 -24.41 -34.94 14.74
N LYS A 7 -23.30 -34.33 15.16
CA LYS A 7 -23.16 -32.86 15.21
C LYS A 7 -23.00 -32.23 13.82
N ALA A 8 -22.33 -32.91 12.89
CA ALA A 8 -22.21 -32.46 11.50
C ALA A 8 -23.56 -32.53 10.76
N MET A 9 -24.33 -33.60 10.98
CA MET A 9 -25.68 -33.74 10.43
C MET A 9 -26.67 -32.71 11.02
N ALA A 10 -26.59 -32.44 12.33
CA ALA A 10 -27.39 -31.39 12.96
C ALA A 10 -27.04 -29.98 12.48
N PHE A 11 -25.79 -29.73 12.06
CA PHE A 11 -25.37 -28.46 11.47
C PHE A 11 -25.92 -28.28 10.04
N LEU A 12 -25.93 -29.35 9.24
CA LEU A 12 -26.46 -29.34 7.87
C LEU A 12 -28.00 -29.26 7.81
N GLN A 13 -28.71 -29.83 8.79
CA GLN A 13 -30.18 -29.70 8.88
C GLN A 13 -30.63 -28.31 9.36
N LYS A 14 -29.77 -27.56 10.07
CA LYS A 14 -30.08 -26.18 10.49
C LYS A 14 -29.95 -25.15 9.36
N SER A 15 -29.28 -25.51 8.25
CA SER A 15 -29.16 -24.66 7.06
C SER A 15 -30.29 -24.81 6.04
N THR A 16 -31.24 -25.73 6.26
CA THR A 16 -32.38 -25.94 5.35
C THR A 16 -33.73 -25.42 5.88
N GLN A 17 -33.75 -24.72 7.02
CA GLN A 17 -34.92 -23.90 7.36
C GLN A 17 -34.93 -22.65 6.49
N THR A 18 -35.83 -22.68 5.51
CA THR A 18 -36.31 -21.56 4.70
C THR A 18 -36.86 -20.46 5.60
N VAL A 19 -35.97 -19.61 6.11
CA VAL A 19 -36.33 -18.27 6.55
C VAL A 19 -36.61 -17.47 5.29
N THR A 20 -37.84 -16.96 5.17
CA THR A 20 -38.29 -16.07 4.11
C THR A 20 -37.29 -14.94 3.91
N PHE A 21 -36.61 -14.98 2.76
CA PHE A 21 -35.38 -14.24 2.42
C PHE A 21 -35.57 -12.71 2.30
N ALA A 22 -36.79 -12.20 2.46
CA ALA A 22 -37.14 -10.82 2.14
C ALA A 22 -37.15 -9.88 3.37
N GLU A 23 -37.66 -10.32 4.52
CA GLU A 23 -37.92 -9.40 5.65
C GLU A 23 -36.67 -9.15 6.53
N GLY A 24 -35.77 -10.13 6.64
CA GLY A 24 -34.52 -9.99 7.40
C GLY A 24 -33.39 -9.24 6.68
N PHE A 25 -33.54 -9.01 5.37
CA PHE A 25 -32.54 -8.30 4.56
C PHE A 25 -32.76 -6.79 4.62
N GLU A 26 -34.01 -6.32 4.62
CA GLU A 26 -34.31 -4.88 4.64
C GLU A 26 -33.92 -4.20 5.97
N GLU A 27 -34.10 -4.86 7.11
CA GLU A 27 -33.81 -4.25 8.42
C GLU A 27 -32.30 -4.23 8.74
N ARG A 28 -31.55 -5.24 8.27
CA ARG A 28 -30.07 -5.24 8.30
C ARG A 28 -29.47 -4.31 7.26
N GLU A 29 -30.08 -4.20 6.09
CA GLU A 29 -29.66 -3.21 5.09
C GLU A 29 -29.89 -1.78 5.58
N ARG A 30 -30.95 -1.45 6.32
CA ARG A 30 -31.13 -0.07 6.82
C ARG A 30 -30.08 0.33 7.87
N SER A 31 -29.68 -0.60 8.76
CA SER A 31 -28.59 -0.38 9.72
C SER A 31 -27.20 -0.36 9.05
N SER A 32 -26.98 -1.21 8.03
CA SER A 32 -25.73 -1.24 7.25
C SER A 32 -25.62 -0.11 6.23
N LYS A 33 -26.73 0.38 5.65
CA LYS A 33 -26.77 1.50 4.69
C LYS A 33 -26.54 2.83 5.37
N ALA A 34 -26.86 2.99 6.66
CA ALA A 34 -26.52 4.19 7.42
C ALA A 34 -25.00 4.33 7.68
N ALA A 35 -24.25 3.22 7.69
CA ALA A 35 -22.80 3.22 7.86
C ALA A 35 -22.02 3.38 6.53
N PHE A 36 -22.71 3.51 5.40
CA PHE A 36 -22.10 3.41 4.07
C PHE A 36 -22.51 4.56 3.14
N ARG A 37 -22.40 5.79 3.64
CA ARG A 37 -22.20 6.97 2.79
C ARG A 37 -20.75 7.40 2.86
N ALA A 38 -19.86 6.58 2.29
CA ALA A 38 -18.56 7.09 1.91
C ALA A 38 -18.78 8.01 0.71
N GLU A 39 -18.85 9.32 0.95
CA GLU A 39 -18.60 10.30 -0.10
C GLU A 39 -17.32 9.85 -0.83
N PHE A 40 -17.41 9.63 -2.14
CA PHE A 40 -16.22 9.40 -2.96
C PHE A 40 -15.42 10.69 -2.91
N ILE A 41 -14.41 10.72 -2.05
CA ILE A 41 -13.43 11.81 -2.05
C ILE A 41 -12.58 11.62 -3.31
N SER A 42 -13.06 12.18 -4.42
CA SER A 42 -12.36 12.22 -5.68
C SER A 42 -11.62 13.56 -5.75
N ALA A 43 -10.29 13.50 -5.70
CA ALA A 43 -9.46 14.65 -6.01
C ALA A 43 -9.28 14.72 -7.54
N PRO A 44 -9.34 15.92 -8.15
CA PRO A 44 -9.01 16.09 -9.56
C PRO A 44 -7.55 15.68 -9.83
N LEU A 45 -7.24 15.33 -11.07
CA LEU A 45 -5.85 15.12 -11.50
C LEU A 45 -5.09 16.45 -11.47
N SER A 46 -3.77 16.40 -11.23
CA SER A 46 -2.93 17.58 -11.42
C SER A 46 -2.86 17.97 -12.89
N GLU A 47 -2.50 19.23 -13.18
CA GLU A 47 -2.30 19.69 -14.57
C GLU A 47 -1.26 18.81 -15.28
N GLU A 48 -0.16 18.46 -14.61
CA GLU A 48 0.88 17.60 -15.17
C GLU A 48 0.34 16.21 -15.54
N GLU A 49 -0.46 15.59 -14.66
CA GLU A 49 -1.07 14.28 -14.92
C GLU A 49 -2.09 14.35 -16.08
N SER A 50 -2.89 15.40 -16.12
CA SER A 50 -3.83 15.65 -17.20
C SER A 50 -3.10 15.84 -18.54
N SER A 51 -2.01 16.62 -18.57
CA SER A 51 -1.18 16.80 -19.75
C SER A 51 -0.50 15.50 -20.20
N GLN A 52 -0.09 14.63 -19.29
CA GLN A 52 0.48 13.33 -19.64
C GLN A 52 -0.55 12.40 -20.32
N ILE A 53 -1.81 12.45 -19.91
CA ILE A 53 -2.90 11.71 -20.59
C ILE A 53 -3.12 12.28 -22.00
N HIS A 54 -3.10 13.61 -22.14
CA HIS A 54 -3.22 14.25 -23.46
C HIS A 54 -2.07 13.83 -24.39
N LEU A 55 -0.83 13.93 -23.91
CA LEU A 55 0.36 13.51 -24.65
C LEU A 55 0.32 12.01 -25.02
N LEU A 56 -0.21 11.16 -24.15
CA LEU A 56 -0.40 9.74 -24.44
C LEU A 56 -1.31 9.54 -25.66
N LEU A 57 -2.41 10.29 -25.76
CA LEU A 57 -3.33 10.21 -26.90
C LEU A 57 -2.66 10.70 -28.19
N GLU A 58 -1.99 11.85 -28.14
CA GLU A 58 -1.29 12.42 -29.29
C GLU A 58 -0.22 11.46 -29.81
N THR A 59 0.65 10.95 -28.93
CA THR A 59 1.78 10.08 -29.30
C THR A 59 1.38 8.67 -29.71
N SER A 60 0.19 8.21 -29.30
CA SER A 60 -0.34 6.89 -29.65
C SER A 60 -1.23 6.89 -30.89
N SER A 61 -1.49 8.06 -31.47
CA SER A 61 -2.31 8.23 -32.68
C SER A 61 -1.45 8.40 -33.93
N GLN A 62 -1.91 7.90 -35.07
CA GLN A 62 -1.32 8.27 -36.35
C GLN A 62 -1.83 9.65 -36.79
N GLU A 63 -0.98 10.40 -37.51
CA GLU A 63 -1.34 11.73 -38.01
C GLU A 63 -2.61 11.66 -38.88
N GLY A 64 -3.60 12.48 -38.55
CA GLY A 64 -4.89 12.53 -39.26
C GLY A 64 -5.86 11.37 -38.96
N GLN A 65 -5.51 10.43 -38.07
CA GLN A 65 -6.39 9.31 -37.71
C GLN A 65 -7.62 9.76 -36.91
N PHE A 66 -7.45 10.74 -36.03
CA PHE A 66 -8.51 11.31 -35.20
C PHE A 66 -8.55 12.82 -35.37
N SER A 67 -9.75 13.41 -35.29
CA SER A 67 -9.88 14.88 -35.23
C SER A 67 -9.41 15.39 -33.87
N SER A 68 -8.98 16.66 -33.81
CA SER A 68 -8.63 17.32 -32.54
C SER A 68 -9.77 17.23 -31.52
N GLU A 69 -11.01 17.48 -31.96
CA GLU A 69 -12.20 17.40 -31.09
C GLU A 69 -12.39 16.00 -30.50
N LYS A 70 -12.10 14.93 -31.27
CA LYS A 70 -12.18 13.56 -30.78
C LYS A 70 -11.10 13.27 -29.73
N VAL A 71 -9.89 13.80 -29.91
CA VAL A 71 -8.80 13.68 -28.94
C VAL A 71 -9.15 14.39 -27.64
N ASP A 72 -9.75 15.58 -27.71
CA ASP A 72 -10.20 16.35 -26.54
C ASP A 72 -11.33 15.62 -25.78
N GLU A 73 -12.30 15.03 -26.50
CA GLU A 73 -13.35 14.20 -25.90
C GLU A 73 -12.77 13.00 -25.15
N ASP A 74 -11.88 12.26 -25.80
CA ASP A 74 -11.27 11.05 -25.22
C ASP A 74 -10.35 11.42 -24.04
N HIS A 75 -9.66 12.56 -24.11
CA HIS A 75 -8.88 13.11 -23.00
C HIS A 75 -9.76 13.38 -21.77
N HIS A 76 -10.93 13.99 -21.97
CA HIS A 76 -11.88 14.25 -20.89
C HIS A 76 -12.36 12.93 -20.25
N VAL A 77 -12.76 11.96 -21.08
CA VAL A 77 -13.23 10.65 -20.61
C VAL A 77 -12.14 9.89 -19.84
N LEU A 78 -10.91 9.87 -20.35
CA LEU A 78 -9.79 9.17 -19.68
C LEU A 78 -9.40 9.85 -18.37
N THR A 79 -9.45 11.17 -18.32
CA THR A 79 -9.25 11.94 -17.08
C THR A 79 -10.29 11.54 -16.04
N GLU A 80 -11.56 11.51 -16.42
CA GLU A 80 -12.65 11.11 -15.54
C GLU A 80 -12.46 9.66 -15.03
N ILE A 81 -12.24 8.70 -15.92
CA ILE A 81 -12.00 7.30 -15.57
C ILE A 81 -10.82 7.17 -14.60
N THR A 82 -9.74 7.91 -14.84
CA THR A 82 -8.54 7.88 -13.98
C THR A 82 -8.86 8.40 -12.57
N THR A 83 -9.62 9.48 -12.44
CA THR A 83 -10.06 9.98 -11.13
C THR A 83 -10.94 8.97 -10.39
N GLN A 84 -11.87 8.32 -11.09
CA GLN A 84 -12.75 7.29 -10.53
C GLN A 84 -11.96 6.07 -10.04
N ILE A 85 -11.00 5.57 -10.84
CA ILE A 85 -10.12 4.46 -10.44
C ILE A 85 -9.36 4.80 -9.16
N ARG A 86 -8.80 6.01 -9.06
CA ARG A 86 -8.10 6.48 -7.84
C ARG A 86 -9.02 6.56 -6.63
N ALA A 87 -10.24 7.06 -6.81
CA ALA A 87 -11.23 7.15 -5.74
C ALA A 87 -11.62 5.74 -5.23
N ILE A 88 -11.87 4.79 -6.14
CA ILE A 88 -12.14 3.39 -5.80
C ILE A 88 -10.97 2.77 -5.03
N GLU A 89 -9.75 2.97 -5.51
CA GLU A 89 -8.55 2.41 -4.88
C GLU A 89 -8.36 2.96 -3.46
N LYS A 90 -8.58 4.27 -3.25
CA LYS A 90 -8.52 4.92 -1.93
C LYS A 90 -9.60 4.42 -0.99
N GLN A 91 -10.85 4.33 -1.46
CA GLN A 91 -11.94 3.77 -0.65
C GLN A 91 -11.67 2.32 -0.26
N SER A 92 -11.15 1.51 -1.18
CA SER A 92 -10.78 0.13 -0.89
C SER A 92 -9.79 0.05 0.28
N VAL A 93 -8.75 0.88 0.28
CA VAL A 93 -7.78 0.95 1.38
C VAL A 93 -8.44 1.31 2.72
N LEU A 94 -9.32 2.30 2.73
CA LEU A 94 -10.06 2.72 3.93
C LEU A 94 -10.96 1.61 4.47
N LEU A 95 -11.74 0.97 3.59
CA LEU A 95 -12.65 -0.11 3.94
C LEU A 95 -11.90 -1.32 4.51
N HIS A 96 -10.82 -1.73 3.85
CA HIS A 96 -9.94 -2.77 4.36
C HIS A 96 -9.38 -2.39 5.72
N GLY A 97 -8.83 -1.17 5.86
CA GLY A 97 -8.28 -0.67 7.12
C GLY A 97 -9.29 -0.68 8.28
N GLU A 98 -10.54 -0.26 8.03
CA GLU A 98 -11.62 -0.28 9.01
C GLU A 98 -11.96 -1.72 9.46
N ARG A 99 -12.07 -2.66 8.52
CA ARG A 99 -12.34 -4.09 8.82
C ARG A 99 -11.17 -4.72 9.58
N ILE A 100 -9.93 -4.39 9.21
CA ILE A 100 -8.73 -4.84 9.90
C ILE A 100 -8.70 -4.27 11.33
N PHE A 101 -9.05 -3.01 11.53
CA PHE A 101 -9.14 -2.38 12.85
C PHE A 101 -10.18 -3.07 13.74
N LYS A 102 -11.36 -3.38 13.18
CA LYS A 102 -12.40 -4.17 13.87
C LYS A 102 -11.89 -5.56 14.27
N ALA A 103 -11.22 -6.27 13.36
CA ALA A 103 -10.63 -7.58 13.66
C ALA A 103 -9.53 -7.48 14.73
N GLN A 104 -8.70 -6.44 14.69
CA GLN A 104 -7.69 -6.18 15.72
C GLN A 104 -8.34 -6.06 17.10
N ASN A 105 -9.43 -5.30 17.23
CA ASN A 105 -10.12 -5.11 18.50
C ASN A 105 -10.76 -6.40 19.04
N VAL A 106 -11.29 -7.26 18.17
CA VAL A 106 -11.78 -8.59 18.57
C VAL A 106 -10.63 -9.46 19.07
N LEU A 107 -9.50 -9.45 18.35
CA LEU A 107 -8.37 -10.34 18.62
C LEU A 107 -7.45 -9.87 19.76
N LYS A 108 -7.58 -8.62 20.24
CA LYS A 108 -6.83 -8.09 21.41
C LYS A 108 -6.95 -8.92 22.68
N LYS A 109 -8.05 -9.67 22.84
CA LYS A 109 -8.32 -10.51 24.03
C LYS A 109 -7.65 -11.88 23.98
N TYR A 110 -7.01 -12.21 22.86
CA TYR A 110 -6.37 -13.50 22.62
C TYR A 110 -4.86 -13.38 22.76
N HIS A 111 -4.15 -14.51 22.68
CA HIS A 111 -2.70 -14.56 22.81
C HIS A 111 -1.99 -13.63 21.82
N ASP A 112 -0.82 -13.11 22.21
CA ASP A 112 0.05 -12.32 21.35
C ASP A 112 0.32 -12.98 19.99
N GLY A 113 0.31 -12.18 18.93
CA GLY A 113 0.50 -12.66 17.57
C GLY A 113 -0.73 -13.32 16.94
N THR A 114 -1.86 -13.51 17.65
CA THR A 114 -3.11 -14.03 17.06
C THR A 114 -3.58 -13.15 15.91
N PHE A 115 -3.55 -11.82 16.09
CA PHE A 115 -3.89 -10.86 15.03
C PHE A 115 -2.98 -11.02 13.81
N SER A 116 -1.66 -11.14 14.01
CA SER A 116 -0.68 -11.37 12.94
C SER A 116 -0.92 -12.69 12.18
N LYS A 117 -1.32 -13.76 12.88
CA LYS A 117 -1.71 -15.03 12.24
C LYS A 117 -2.99 -14.88 11.42
N TRP A 118 -3.98 -14.15 11.93
CA TRP A 118 -5.21 -13.85 11.19
C TRP A 118 -4.92 -13.03 9.92
N LEU A 119 -4.03 -12.04 9.99
CA LEU A 119 -3.60 -11.29 8.80
C LEU A 119 -3.00 -12.18 7.73
N ASN A 120 -2.08 -13.09 8.10
CA ASN A 120 -1.53 -14.06 7.14
C ASN A 120 -2.62 -14.96 6.54
N LEU A 121 -3.58 -15.41 7.35
CA LEU A 121 -4.68 -16.26 6.88
C LEU A 121 -5.60 -15.53 5.90
N ALA A 122 -5.94 -14.27 6.18
CA ALA A 122 -6.90 -13.50 5.40
C ALA A 122 -6.30 -12.82 4.15
N TYR A 123 -5.03 -12.40 4.20
CA TYR A 123 -4.37 -11.61 3.14
C TYR A 123 -3.17 -12.33 2.51
N GLY A 124 -2.76 -13.50 3.01
CA GLY A 124 -1.53 -14.18 2.60
C GLY A 124 -0.24 -13.49 3.03
N ASN A 125 -0.33 -12.31 3.68
CA ASN A 125 0.79 -11.54 4.20
C ASN A 125 0.34 -10.62 5.33
N ARG A 126 1.30 -10.08 6.10
CA ARG A 126 1.05 -9.09 7.17
C ARG A 126 1.23 -7.65 6.70
N GLN A 127 2.08 -7.41 5.71
CA GLN A 127 2.59 -6.08 5.39
C GLN A 127 1.51 -5.16 4.80
N THR A 128 0.83 -5.62 3.75
CA THR A 128 -0.24 -4.86 3.09
C THR A 128 -1.37 -4.49 4.06
N PRO A 129 -1.93 -5.43 4.85
CA PRO A 129 -2.98 -5.06 5.79
C PRO A 129 -2.50 -4.16 6.94
N TYR A 130 -1.23 -4.26 7.40
CA TYR A 130 -0.70 -3.29 8.35
C TYR A 130 -0.61 -1.88 7.76
N ARG A 131 -0.20 -1.73 6.49
CA ARG A 131 -0.19 -0.43 5.81
C ARG A 131 -1.60 0.16 5.69
N MET A 132 -2.58 -0.66 5.32
CA MET A 132 -3.99 -0.25 5.27
C MET A 132 -4.51 0.17 6.65
N LEU A 133 -4.17 -0.58 7.70
CA LEU A 133 -4.52 -0.25 9.08
C LEU A 133 -3.92 1.09 9.52
N GLN A 134 -2.63 1.33 9.24
CA GLN A 134 -1.95 2.58 9.57
C GLN A 134 -2.55 3.77 8.81
N PHE A 135 -2.86 3.58 7.53
CA PHE A 135 -3.54 4.59 6.72
C PHE A 135 -4.91 4.94 7.33
N TYR A 136 -5.72 3.93 7.63
CA TYR A 136 -7.02 4.12 8.27
C TYR A 136 -6.91 4.81 9.63
N ASP A 137 -5.95 4.39 10.47
CA ASP A 137 -5.73 4.99 11.79
C ASP A 137 -5.41 6.48 11.69
N LEU A 138 -4.49 6.88 10.80
CA LEU A 138 -4.21 8.29 10.52
C LEU A 138 -5.46 9.01 9.99
N PHE A 139 -6.06 8.48 8.93
CA PHE A 139 -7.21 9.10 8.28
C PHE A 139 -8.41 9.30 9.22
N SER A 140 -8.64 8.38 10.15
CA SER A 140 -9.73 8.45 11.12
C SER A 140 -9.59 9.61 12.12
N ARG A 141 -8.37 10.11 12.32
CA ARG A 141 -8.04 11.19 13.27
C ARG A 141 -7.99 12.58 12.63
N LEU A 142 -8.08 12.65 11.30
CA LEU A 142 -8.05 13.91 10.56
C LEU A 142 -9.43 14.58 10.53
N GLU A 143 -9.42 15.91 10.49
CA GLU A 143 -10.62 16.72 10.23
C GLU A 143 -11.07 16.61 8.77
N LYS A 144 -12.27 17.11 8.44
CA LYS A 144 -12.84 16.98 7.09
C LYS A 144 -11.91 17.53 6.01
N ASP A 145 -11.44 18.75 6.16
CA ASP A 145 -10.57 19.42 5.18
C ASP A 145 -9.23 18.67 5.03
N GLU A 146 -8.72 18.12 6.13
CA GLU A 146 -7.46 17.37 6.15
C GLU A 146 -7.59 16.01 5.47
N LYS A 147 -8.77 15.37 5.55
CA LYS A 147 -9.09 14.15 4.82
C LYS A 147 -9.15 14.40 3.32
N GLU A 148 -9.67 15.56 2.89
CA GLU A 148 -9.70 15.95 1.49
C GLU A 148 -8.28 16.15 0.95
N LEU A 149 -7.43 16.87 1.69
CA LEU A 149 -6.01 17.06 1.33
C LEU A 149 -5.22 15.74 1.34
N MET A 150 -5.40 14.89 2.35
CA MET A 150 -4.76 13.57 2.37
C MET A 150 -5.25 12.69 1.20
N SER A 151 -6.47 12.94 0.71
CA SER A 151 -7.03 12.26 -0.44
C SER A 151 -6.57 12.83 -1.77
N SER A 152 -5.87 13.96 -1.87
CA SER A 152 -5.16 14.34 -3.09
C SER A 152 -3.74 13.75 -3.15
N MET A 153 -3.14 13.49 -1.98
CA MET A 153 -1.77 12.97 -1.89
C MET A 153 -1.50 11.72 -2.75
N PRO A 154 -0.29 11.60 -3.32
CA PRO A 154 0.18 10.36 -3.91
C PRO A 154 0.15 9.20 -2.92
N LYS A 155 -0.46 8.08 -3.34
CA LYS A 155 -0.69 6.89 -2.49
C LYS A 155 0.55 6.41 -1.75
N ARG A 156 1.71 6.38 -2.43
CA ARG A 156 2.98 5.96 -1.82
C ARG A 156 3.38 6.90 -0.69
N ALA A 157 3.28 8.21 -0.89
CA ALA A 157 3.66 9.20 0.11
C ALA A 157 2.71 9.17 1.32
N ALA A 158 1.40 9.05 1.08
CA ALA A 158 0.39 8.92 2.13
C ALA A 158 0.64 7.69 3.02
N TYR A 159 1.01 6.54 2.44
CA TYR A 159 1.40 5.37 3.23
C TYR A 159 2.68 5.57 4.05
N VAL A 160 3.69 6.24 3.48
CA VAL A 160 4.92 6.54 4.22
C VAL A 160 4.59 7.41 5.42
N LEU A 161 3.82 8.50 5.23
CA LEU A 161 3.37 9.38 6.31
C LEU A 161 2.57 8.62 7.38
N ALA A 162 1.61 7.79 6.97
CA ALA A 162 0.81 6.98 7.88
C ALA A 162 1.66 6.03 8.72
N SER A 163 2.67 5.40 8.12
CA SER A 163 3.53 4.42 8.78
C SER A 163 4.52 4.99 9.80
N ARG A 164 4.76 6.31 9.81
CA ARG A 164 5.67 6.95 10.76
C ARG A 164 4.99 7.16 12.11
N ALA A 165 5.68 6.83 13.19
CA ALA A 165 5.26 7.22 14.52
C ALA A 165 5.56 8.71 14.72
N GLY A 166 4.66 9.45 15.35
CA GLY A 166 4.81 10.88 15.60
C GLY A 166 3.49 11.56 15.95
N GLU A 167 3.58 12.83 16.34
CA GLU A 167 2.45 13.71 16.65
C GLU A 167 1.57 13.92 15.41
N ILE A 168 0.25 13.96 15.62
CA ILE A 168 -0.73 14.09 14.54
C ILE A 168 -0.63 15.49 13.91
N GLU A 169 -0.36 16.51 14.72
CA GLU A 169 -0.24 17.91 14.34
C GLU A 169 0.84 18.10 13.27
N LYS A 170 2.01 17.49 13.47
CA LYS A 170 3.10 17.52 12.48
C LYS A 170 2.77 16.77 11.19
N LYS A 171 1.98 15.70 11.28
CA LYS A 171 1.51 15.00 10.07
C LYS A 171 0.54 15.87 9.27
N VAL A 172 -0.34 16.58 9.98
CA VAL A 172 -1.27 17.56 9.40
C VAL A 172 -0.52 18.70 8.72
N GLU A 173 0.54 19.23 9.33
CA GLU A 173 1.40 20.25 8.72
C GLU A 173 1.97 19.77 7.37
N ILE A 174 2.49 18.54 7.31
CA ILE A 174 3.00 17.96 6.06
C ILE A 174 1.90 17.79 5.01
N ILE A 175 0.71 17.33 5.43
CA ILE A 175 -0.44 17.19 4.52
C ILE A 175 -0.78 18.55 3.92
N LYS A 176 -0.94 19.58 4.76
CA LYS A 176 -1.28 20.94 4.31
C LYS A 176 -0.21 21.52 3.37
N ALA A 177 1.07 21.36 3.73
CA ALA A 177 2.18 21.96 2.98
C ALA A 177 2.52 21.24 1.67
N HIS A 178 2.30 19.92 1.56
CA HIS A 178 2.86 19.10 0.49
C HIS A 178 1.86 18.18 -0.22
N HIS A 179 0.55 18.31 -0.01
CA HIS A 179 -0.44 17.41 -0.62
C HIS A 179 -0.33 17.28 -2.14
N ASP A 180 0.01 18.37 -2.83
CA ASP A 180 0.16 18.43 -4.29
C ASP A 180 1.61 18.33 -4.77
N SER A 181 2.57 18.11 -3.86
CA SER A 181 3.98 17.95 -4.24
C SER A 181 4.25 16.57 -4.86
N PRO A 182 5.32 16.43 -5.68
CA PRO A 182 5.75 15.14 -6.18
C PRO A 182 5.99 14.12 -5.05
N PRO A 183 5.73 12.81 -5.27
CA PRO A 183 5.82 11.80 -4.21
C PRO A 183 7.15 11.78 -3.45
N ASN A 184 8.26 12.03 -4.16
CA ASN A 184 9.60 12.01 -3.57
C ASN A 184 9.84 13.19 -2.62
N GLU A 185 9.26 14.36 -2.91
CA GLU A 185 9.38 15.54 -2.06
C GLU A 185 8.60 15.36 -0.76
N ILE A 186 7.36 14.86 -0.86
CA ILE A 186 6.55 14.52 0.33
C ILE A 186 7.30 13.49 1.19
N ILE A 187 7.83 12.43 0.56
CA ILE A 187 8.57 11.39 1.28
C ILE A 187 9.80 11.98 1.98
N LYS A 188 10.51 12.92 1.34
CA LYS A 188 11.65 13.60 1.94
C LYS A 188 11.23 14.44 3.15
N ALA A 189 10.18 15.24 3.03
CA ALA A 189 9.63 16.02 4.14
C ALA A 189 9.22 15.12 5.32
N VAL A 190 8.59 13.97 5.03
CA VAL A 190 8.25 12.96 6.05
C VAL A 190 9.47 12.37 6.73
N GLN A 191 10.56 12.11 5.97
CA GLN A 191 11.79 11.57 6.52
C GLN A 191 12.54 12.58 7.39
N GLU A 192 12.49 13.87 7.04
CA GLU A 192 13.07 14.97 7.81
C GLU A 192 12.29 15.22 9.11
N ALA A 193 10.96 15.25 9.04
CA ALA A 193 10.10 15.46 10.21
C ALA A 193 10.04 14.24 11.15
N PHE A 194 10.12 13.03 10.60
CA PHE A 194 10.04 11.77 11.34
C PHE A 194 11.21 10.85 11.02
N PRO A 195 12.44 11.21 11.46
CA PRO A 195 13.63 10.42 11.17
C PRO A 195 13.53 9.02 11.77
N LEU A 196 14.07 8.04 11.03
CA LEU A 196 14.16 6.68 11.54
C LEU A 196 15.16 6.64 12.70
N LYS A 197 14.82 5.88 13.75
CA LYS A 197 15.77 5.59 14.84
C LYS A 197 16.98 4.85 14.26
N GLU A 198 18.15 5.02 14.88
CA GLU A 198 19.39 4.34 14.48
C GLU A 198 19.26 2.81 14.44
N SER A 199 18.44 2.26 15.35
CA SER A 199 18.15 0.82 15.47
C SER A 199 17.13 0.31 14.44
N ASP A 200 16.56 1.18 13.62
CA ASP A 200 15.55 0.80 12.65
C ASP A 200 16.21 0.19 11.41
N ARG A 201 15.90 -1.07 11.12
CA ARG A 201 16.44 -1.81 9.96
C ARG A 201 16.14 -1.12 8.61
N ARG A 202 15.17 -0.20 8.57
CA ARG A 202 14.88 0.61 7.37
C ARG A 202 15.96 1.67 7.11
N LYS A 203 16.76 2.06 8.12
CA LYS A 203 17.86 3.03 7.98
C LYS A 203 19.06 2.43 7.26
N SER A 204 19.30 1.12 7.40
CA SER A 204 20.40 0.41 6.75
C SER A 204 20.15 0.08 5.28
N PHE A 205 18.92 0.26 4.78
CA PHE A 205 18.61 0.11 3.36
C PHE A 205 18.78 1.43 2.60
N HIS A 206 20.00 1.99 2.65
CA HIS A 206 20.44 2.77 1.50
C HIS A 206 20.49 1.79 0.33
N ARG A 207 19.72 2.06 -0.73
CA ARG A 207 19.97 1.40 -2.02
C ARG A 207 21.43 1.69 -2.34
N VAL A 208 22.30 0.69 -2.20
CA VAL A 208 23.67 0.79 -2.68
C VAL A 208 23.51 1.12 -4.15
N SER A 209 23.91 2.32 -4.58
CA SER A 209 23.74 2.67 -5.98
C SER A 209 24.62 1.75 -6.81
N ASP A 210 24.25 1.51 -8.07
CA ASP A 210 25.10 0.72 -8.97
C ASP A 210 26.53 1.30 -9.02
N ALA A 211 26.66 2.62 -8.87
CA ALA A 211 27.94 3.31 -8.76
C ALA A 211 28.74 2.94 -7.50
N ASP A 212 28.09 2.69 -6.36
CA ASP A 212 28.75 2.28 -5.12
C ASP A 212 29.22 0.82 -5.18
N LEU A 213 28.41 -0.06 -5.79
CA LEU A 213 28.83 -1.44 -6.09
C LEU A 213 30.01 -1.45 -7.06
N LEU A 214 29.97 -0.64 -8.11
CA LEU A 214 31.06 -0.52 -9.08
C LEU A 214 32.34 0.01 -8.41
N ARG A 215 32.25 0.99 -7.50
CA ARG A 215 33.40 1.49 -6.73
C ARG A 215 34.02 0.44 -5.82
N LEU A 216 33.22 -0.49 -5.28
CA LEU A 216 33.71 -1.58 -4.45
C LEU A 216 34.41 -2.68 -5.28
N ILE A 217 33.91 -2.95 -6.48
CA ILE A 217 34.37 -4.06 -7.33
C ILE A 217 35.57 -3.65 -8.22
N LEU A 218 35.59 -2.42 -8.74
CA LEU A 218 36.63 -1.90 -9.65
C LEU A 218 38.07 -2.07 -9.14
N PRO A 219 38.41 -1.78 -7.87
CA PRO A 219 39.76 -1.97 -7.35
C PRO A 219 40.20 -3.42 -7.35
N ASN A 220 39.27 -4.36 -7.20
CA ASN A 220 39.55 -5.79 -7.19
C ASN A 220 39.72 -6.34 -8.61
N ILE A 221 38.94 -5.83 -9.59
CA ILE A 221 39.14 -6.15 -11.01
C ILE A 221 40.51 -5.66 -11.49
N ARG A 222 40.94 -4.45 -11.10
CA ARG A 222 42.25 -3.89 -11.48
C ARG A 222 43.46 -4.70 -10.96
N LYS A 223 43.26 -5.52 -9.91
CA LYS A 223 44.31 -6.40 -9.36
C LYS A 223 44.43 -7.73 -10.11
N LEU A 224 43.46 -8.07 -10.96
CA LEU A 224 43.51 -9.28 -11.77
C LEU A 224 44.42 -9.02 -12.98
N LYS A 225 45.56 -9.72 -13.02
CA LYS A 225 46.57 -9.56 -14.08
C LYS A 225 46.39 -10.55 -15.23
N ASP A 226 45.57 -11.58 -15.06
CA ASP A 226 45.37 -12.63 -16.05
C ASP A 226 43.90 -12.70 -16.51
N ARG A 227 43.74 -12.95 -17.82
CA ARG A 227 42.44 -12.99 -18.50
C ARG A 227 41.51 -14.09 -17.96
N LYS A 228 42.06 -15.23 -17.51
CA LYS A 228 41.27 -16.34 -16.97
C LYS A 228 40.61 -15.99 -15.65
N SER A 229 41.31 -15.27 -14.77
CA SER A 229 40.74 -14.77 -13.52
C SER A 229 39.63 -13.75 -13.75
N LEU A 230 39.76 -12.92 -14.79
CA LEU A 230 38.77 -11.91 -15.15
C LEU A 230 37.49 -12.54 -15.72
N GLU A 231 37.63 -13.53 -16.61
CA GLU A 231 36.53 -14.34 -17.12
C GLU A 231 35.83 -15.14 -16.00
N LYS A 232 36.60 -15.65 -15.02
CA LYS A 232 36.04 -16.35 -13.85
C LYS A 232 35.19 -15.42 -13.00
N VAL A 233 35.66 -14.20 -12.71
CA VAL A 233 34.90 -13.20 -11.94
C VAL A 233 33.65 -12.75 -12.70
N LEU A 234 33.75 -12.49 -14.01
CA LEU A 234 32.60 -12.19 -14.87
C LEU A 234 31.54 -13.30 -14.79
N SER A 235 31.96 -14.56 -14.91
CA SER A 235 31.03 -15.71 -14.82
C SER A 235 30.36 -15.83 -13.43
N MET A 236 31.05 -15.41 -12.36
CA MET A 236 30.48 -15.40 -11.01
C MET A 236 29.46 -14.27 -10.83
N VAL A 237 29.75 -13.08 -11.39
CA VAL A 237 28.83 -11.95 -11.38
C VAL A 237 27.59 -12.24 -12.23
N GLU A 238 27.76 -12.79 -13.43
CA GLU A 238 26.62 -13.21 -14.27
C GLU A 238 25.75 -14.25 -13.56
N LYS A 239 26.36 -15.24 -12.91
CA LYS A 239 25.61 -16.22 -12.11
C LYS A 239 24.85 -15.59 -10.96
N LEU A 240 25.38 -14.55 -10.32
CA LEU A 240 24.71 -13.81 -9.25
C LEU A 240 23.58 -12.92 -9.77
N LEU A 241 23.72 -12.33 -10.96
CA LEU A 241 22.68 -11.53 -11.61
C LEU A 241 21.52 -12.36 -12.15
N TYR A 242 21.76 -13.65 -12.46
CA TYR A 242 20.77 -14.58 -12.98
C TYR A 242 20.31 -15.65 -11.97
N GLN A 243 20.65 -15.53 -10.68
CA GLN A 243 19.95 -16.35 -9.70
C GLN A 243 18.48 -15.92 -9.67
N PRO A 244 17.52 -16.87 -9.75
CA PRO A 244 16.14 -16.53 -9.44
C PRO A 244 16.16 -15.90 -8.05
N VAL A 245 15.57 -14.71 -7.94
CA VAL A 245 15.37 -14.07 -6.63
C VAL A 245 14.48 -15.02 -5.83
N GLU A 246 15.08 -15.96 -5.08
CA GLU A 246 14.44 -16.48 -3.88
C GLU A 246 14.00 -15.24 -3.13
N LYS A 247 12.69 -15.14 -2.85
CA LYS A 247 12.07 -13.99 -2.17
C LYS A 247 12.90 -13.63 -0.95
N THR A 248 13.86 -12.73 -1.14
CA THR A 248 14.62 -12.15 -0.07
C THR A 248 13.64 -11.30 0.70
N ALA A 249 13.71 -11.40 2.02
CA ALA A 249 12.92 -10.58 2.93
C ALA A 249 12.94 -9.13 2.44
N ASP A 250 11.74 -8.60 2.19
CA ASP A 250 11.55 -7.20 1.81
C ASP A 250 12.29 -6.33 2.85
N PRO A 251 13.10 -5.34 2.44
CA PRO A 251 13.74 -4.39 3.36
C PRO A 251 12.79 -3.64 4.31
N ASN A 252 11.49 -3.74 4.08
CA ASN A 252 10.43 -3.30 4.97
C ASN A 252 9.91 -4.40 5.91
N GLU A 253 10.67 -5.49 6.15
CA GLU A 253 10.39 -6.48 7.19
C GLU A 253 10.50 -5.79 8.55
N ILE A 254 9.35 -5.28 9.03
CA ILE A 254 9.24 -4.64 10.31
C ILE A 254 9.34 -5.74 11.37
N ASP A 255 10.48 -5.80 12.07
CA ASP A 255 10.62 -6.59 13.29
C ASP A 255 9.88 -5.86 14.43
N MET A 256 8.55 -5.97 14.45
CA MET A 256 7.67 -5.31 15.44
C MET A 256 7.65 -5.98 16.81
N PHE A 257 8.56 -6.92 17.09
CA PHE A 257 8.60 -7.67 18.36
C PHE A 257 9.90 -7.53 19.13
N ASN A 258 10.50 -6.34 19.15
CA ASN A 258 11.57 -6.05 20.12
C ASN A 258 11.20 -4.89 21.05
N ASN A 259 10.07 -5.05 21.74
CA ASN A 259 9.73 -4.23 22.88
C ASN A 259 9.17 -5.09 24.03
N GLN A 260 10.00 -6.00 24.53
CA GLN A 260 9.90 -6.58 25.87
C GLN A 260 11.16 -7.41 26.16
N LYS A 261 12.18 -6.73 26.69
CA LYS A 261 13.17 -7.26 27.64
C LYS A 261 14.06 -6.09 28.06
N ASN A 262 13.62 -5.40 29.11
CA ASN A 262 14.43 -4.71 30.11
C ASN A 262 13.46 -4.33 31.23
N GLY A 263 13.04 -5.37 31.95
CA GLY A 263 12.78 -5.35 33.37
C GLY A 263 13.79 -6.28 34.01
#